data_AF-A0A440WCN3-F1
#
_entry.id   AF-A0A440WCN3-F1
#
_cell.length_a   1.000
_cell.length_b   1.000
_cell.length_c   1.000
_cell.angle_alpha   90.00
_cell.angle_beta   90.00
_cell.angle_gamma   90.00
#
_symmetry.space_group_name_H-M   'P 1'
#
loop_
_entity.id
_entity.type
_entity.pdbx_description
1 polymer ?
#
loop_
_entity_poly.entity_id
_entity_poly.type
_entity_poly.pdbx_seq_one_letter_code
_entity_poly.pdbx_strand_id
1 'polypeptide(L)' 'MTESDLIPVFDGHNDTLLRLYQSNEADVEKLFIEGTPGGHIDMPRAKKGGFAGGMFAIFPPPIEKTKRSAVP' A
#
# COMPACT_ATOMS: atom_id res chain seq x y z
N MET A 1 9.79 -30.70 7.60
CA MET A 1 9.60 -29.37 8.20
C MET A 1 8.10 -29.17 8.23
N THR A 2 7.50 -29.12 9.41
CA THR A 2 6.05 -28.95 9.54
C THR A 2 5.67 -27.64 8.85
N GLU A 3 4.73 -27.69 7.91
CA GLU A 3 4.00 -26.50 7.46
C GLU A 3 3.58 -25.75 8.73
N SER A 4 4.22 -24.61 8.98
CA SER A 4 3.71 -23.68 9.96
C SER A 4 2.46 -23.10 9.30
N ASP A 5 1.30 -23.64 9.62
CA ASP A 5 0.03 -23.02 9.26
C ASP A 5 0.02 -21.62 9.88
N LEU A 6 0.38 -20.63 9.07
CA LEU A 6 0.36 -19.24 9.49
C LEU A 6 -1.05 -18.92 9.95
N ILE A 7 -1.17 -18.32 11.13
CA ILE A 7 -2.46 -17.82 11.60
C ILE A 7 -2.92 -16.76 10.58
N PRO A 8 -4.09 -16.91 9.94
CA PRO A 8 -4.59 -15.92 9.00
C PRO A 8 -4.87 -14.62 9.74
N VAL A 9 -4.20 -13.54 9.35
CA VAL A 9 -4.38 -12.22 9.94
C VAL A 9 -5.28 -11.37 9.07
N PHE A 10 -6.33 -10.83 9.68
CA PHE A 10 -7.13 -9.76 9.09
C PHE A 10 -6.67 -8.43 9.68
N ASP A 11 -6.15 -7.55 8.83
CA ASP A 11 -5.60 -6.26 9.23
C ASP A 11 -6.68 -5.17 9.32
N GLY A 12 -6.67 -4.41 10.41
CA GLY A 12 -7.63 -3.35 10.65
C GLY A 12 -7.35 -2.06 9.88
N HIS A 13 -6.10 -1.81 9.44
CA HIS A 13 -5.73 -0.58 8.76
C HIS A 13 -4.37 -0.67 8.06
N ASN A 14 -4.33 -0.35 6.77
CA ASN A 14 -3.10 -0.09 6.04
C ASN A 14 -3.25 0.98 4.95
N ASP A 15 -2.13 1.58 4.57
CA ASP A 15 -2.01 2.64 3.58
C ASP A 15 -1.54 2.14 2.19
N THR A 16 -1.83 0.87 1.85
CA THR A 16 -1.38 0.30 0.56
C THR A 16 -1.88 1.11 -0.62
N LEU A 17 -3.14 1.57 -0.58
CA LEU A 17 -3.72 2.40 -1.63
C LEU A 17 -3.06 3.78 -1.74
N LEU A 18 -2.63 4.37 -0.62
CA LEU A 18 -1.92 5.65 -0.64
C LEU A 18 -0.58 5.51 -1.36
N ARG A 19 0.18 4.44 -1.09
CA ARG A 19 1.44 4.15 -1.80
C ARG A 19 1.19 3.98 -3.30
N LEU A 20 0.17 3.22 -3.69
CA LEU A 20 -0.17 3.01 -5.09
C LEU A 20 -0.56 4.34 -5.76
N TYR A 21 -1.38 5.15 -5.11
CA TYR A 21 -1.77 6.48 -5.59
C TYR A 21 -0.58 7.44 -5.77
N GLN A 22 0.43 7.36 -4.90
CA GLN A 22 1.65 8.18 -4.98
C GLN A 22 2.69 7.67 -5.99
N SER A 23 2.43 6.53 -6.64
CA SER A 23 3.33 5.97 -7.64
C SER A 23 3.25 6.78 -8.95
N ASN A 24 4.38 6.92 -9.63
CA ASN A 24 4.46 7.49 -10.97
C ASN A 24 4.44 6.44 -12.09
N GLU A 25 4.26 5.16 -11.74
CA GLU A 25 4.20 4.05 -12.69
C GLU A 25 2.88 4.04 -13.48
N ALA A 26 2.94 3.62 -14.74
CA ALA A 26 1.75 3.54 -15.59
C ALA A 26 0.79 2.41 -15.15
N ASP A 27 1.34 1.23 -14.84
CA ASP A 27 0.57 0.04 -14.44
C ASP A 27 0.62 -0.15 -12.92
N VAL A 28 0.03 0.80 -12.19
CA VAL A 28 0.10 0.86 -10.71
C VAL A 28 -0.36 -0.43 -10.04
N GLU A 29 -1.38 -1.10 -10.57
CA GLU A 29 -1.91 -2.35 -10.05
C GLU A 29 -0.89 -3.50 -10.07
N LYS A 30 0.04 -3.50 -11.03
CA LYS A 30 1.11 -4.52 -11.09
C LYS A 30 2.04 -4.44 -9.90
N LEU A 31 2.25 -3.24 -9.35
CA LEU A 31 3.07 -3.07 -8.14
C LEU A 31 2.52 -3.83 -6.95
N PHE A 32 1.20 -4.04 -6.89
CA PHE A 32 0.57 -4.89 -5.89
C PHE A 32 0.52 -6.35 -6.33
N ILE A 33 0.12 -6.65 -7.57
CA ILE A 33 -0.12 -8.03 -8.04
C ILE A 33 1.19 -8.82 -8.18
N GLU A 34 2.20 -8.22 -8.81
CA GLU A 34 3.50 -8.85 -9.08
C GLU A 34 4.49 -8.59 -7.95
N GLY A 35 4.21 -7.57 -7.13
CA GLY A 35 5.08 -7.09 -6.08
C GLY A 35 6.08 -6.06 -6.58
N THR A 36 6.80 -5.47 -5.64
CA THR A 36 7.73 -4.38 -5.91
C THR A 36 8.86 -4.43 -4.88
N PRO A 37 10.09 -3.94 -5.21
CA PRO A 37 11.21 -3.99 -4.28
C PRO A 37 10.96 -3.26 -2.94
N GLY A 38 10.02 -2.30 -2.89
CA GLY A 38 9.72 -1.48 -1.70
C GLY A 38 8.29 -1.63 -1.16
N GLY A 39 7.94 -0.89 -0.11
CA GLY A 39 6.60 -0.95 0.51
C GLY A 39 6.44 -2.07 1.53
N HIS A 40 5.23 -2.26 2.08
CA HIS A 40 4.96 -3.25 3.13
C HIS A 40 4.04 -4.39 2.68
N ILE A 41 3.00 -4.06 1.92
CA ILE A 41 2.00 -5.02 1.44
C ILE A 41 2.02 -5.04 -0.09
N ASP A 42 2.25 -6.24 -0.62
CA ASP A 42 1.95 -6.65 -1.98
C ASP A 42 1.45 -8.11 -1.98
N MET A 43 0.92 -8.58 -3.10
CA MET A 43 0.32 -9.91 -3.20
C MET A 43 1.30 -11.05 -2.87
N PRO A 44 2.57 -11.06 -3.34
CA PRO A 44 3.52 -12.08 -2.93
C PRO A 44 3.80 -12.09 -1.43
N ARG A 45 3.98 -10.92 -0.80
CA ARG A 45 4.24 -10.82 0.64
C ARG A 45 3.02 -11.15 1.48
N ALA A 46 1.82 -10.75 1.05
CA ALA A 46 0.57 -11.07 1.72
C ALA A 46 0.39 -12.60 1.83
N LYS A 47 0.60 -13.32 0.71
CA LYS A 47 0.56 -14.79 0.68
C LYS A 47 1.64 -15.41 1.56
N LYS A 48 2.88 -14.92 1.48
CA LYS A 48 4.00 -15.43 2.29
C LYS A 48 3.82 -15.18 3.79
N GLY A 49 3.13 -14.11 4.17
CA GLY A 49 2.98 -13.65 5.55
C GLY A 49 1.68 -14.06 6.24
N GLY A 50 0.78 -14.77 5.57
CA GLY A 50 -0.52 -15.13 6.15
C GLY A 50 -1.50 -13.96 6.28
N PHE A 51 -1.34 -12.92 5.47
CA PHE A 51 -2.29 -11.81 5.39
C PHE A 51 -3.54 -12.29 4.64
N ALA A 52 -4.61 -12.55 5.39
CA ALA A 52 -5.87 -13.03 4.85
C ALA A 52 -6.70 -11.92 4.19
N GLY A 53 -6.44 -10.67 4.59
CA GLY A 53 -7.12 -9.48 4.10
C GLY A 53 -6.99 -8.32 5.07
N GLY A 54 -7.64 -7.21 4.75
CA GLY A 54 -7.71 -6.08 5.67
C GLY A 54 -8.52 -4.91 5.13
N MET A 55 -8.66 -3.88 5.95
CA MET A 55 -9.26 -2.61 5.54
C MET A 55 -8.19 -1.72 4.89
N PHE A 56 -8.40 -1.43 3.61
CA PHE A 56 -7.50 -0.59 2.81
C PHE A 56 -7.95 0.87 2.88
N ALA A 57 -7.15 1.72 3.51
CA ALA A 57 -7.53 3.11 3.74
C ALA A 57 -7.50 3.94 2.45
N ILE A 58 -8.57 4.71 2.21
CA ILE A 58 -8.56 5.83 1.27
C ILE A 58 -8.14 7.07 2.05
N PHE A 59 -6.86 7.43 1.96
CA PHE A 59 -6.31 8.61 2.60
C PHE A 59 -6.12 9.74 1.59
N PRO A 60 -6.94 10.80 1.63
CA PRO A 60 -6.74 11.97 0.77
C PRO A 60 -5.49 12.73 1.24
N PRO A 61 -4.48 12.94 0.37
CA PRO A 61 -3.30 13.69 0.75
C PRO A 61 -3.67 15.15 1.05
N PRO A 62 -2.89 15.83 1.91
CA PRO A 62 -3.12 17.24 2.22
C PRO A 62 -3.06 18.08 0.94
N ILE A 63 -3.95 19.06 0.84
CA ILE A 63 -3.93 20.04 -0.25
C ILE A 63 -2.61 20.82 -0.14
N GLU A 64 -1.78 20.80 -1.18
CA GLU A 64 -0.61 21.66 -1.24
C GLU A 64 -1.07 23.12 -1.16
N LYS A 65 -0.67 23.82 -0.09
CA LYS A 65 -0.83 25.26 -0.04
C LYS A 65 0.11 25.85 -1.08
N THR A 66 -0.41 26.17 -2.26
CA THR A 66 0.28 27.03 -3.22
C THR A 66 0.80 28.23 -2.45
N LYS A 67 2.14 28.41 -2.42
CA LYS A 67 2.76 29.60 -1.84
C LYS A 67 2.08 30.78 -2.50
N ARG A 68 1.28 31.55 -1.75
CA ARG A 68 0.76 32.83 -2.23
C ARG A 68 2.00 33.62 -2.63
N SER A 69 2.16 33.84 -3.95
CA SER A 69 3.22 34.67 -4.47
C SER A 69 3.12 36.00 -3.72
N ALA A 70 4.17 36.34 -2.98
CA ALA A 70 4.30 37.66 -2.40
C ALA A 70 4.37 38.62 -3.59
N VAL A 71 3.23 39.23 -3.92
CA VAL A 71 3.22 40.42 -4.76
C VAL A 71 3.77 41.54 -3.86
N PRO A 72 4.83 42.25 -4.28
CA PRO A 72 5.35 43.39 -3.53
C PRO A 72 4.34 44.53 -3.42
#